data_AF-A0A942T3N2-F1
#
_entry.id   AF-A0A942T3N2-F1
#
_cell.length_a   1.000
_cell.length_b   1.000
_cell.length_c   1.000
_cell.angle_alpha   90.00
_cell.angle_beta   90.00
_cell.angle_gamma   90.00
#
_symmetry.space_group_name_H-M   'P 1'
#
loop_
_entity.id
_entity.type
_entity.pdbx_description
1 polymer ?
#
loop_
_entity_poly.entity_id
_entity_poly.type
_entity_poly.pdbx_seq_one_letter_code
_entity_poly.pdbx_strand_id
1 'polypeptide(L)'
;MASRNKIFDFFKKVGDLQKRHISLIRYLIEVEVENVTVPPFSDKLMMHCVYILNGFGLVGTGAGAIFCLRNDLSMKSFLIAKDVYLYAQEGIEIKIKNGWFEEPPQMEDRARIINNGN
;
A
#
# COMPACT_ATOMS: atom_id res chain seq x y z
N MET A 1 -8.16 -17.47 -6.75
CA MET A 1 -6.88 -16.81 -7.09
C MET A 1 -7.18 -15.61 -7.98
N ALA A 2 -6.73 -14.41 -7.62
CA ALA A 2 -6.87 -13.21 -8.45
C ALA A 2 -6.15 -13.41 -9.78
N SER A 3 -6.78 -13.05 -10.89
CA SER A 3 -6.18 -13.17 -12.23
C SER A 3 -5.03 -12.18 -12.38
N ARG A 4 -4.01 -12.54 -13.17
CA ARG A 4 -2.86 -11.67 -13.47
C ARG A 4 -3.28 -10.30 -14.01
N ASN A 5 -4.36 -10.25 -14.79
CA ASN A 5 -4.91 -8.99 -15.32
C ASN A 5 -5.33 -8.05 -14.19
N LYS A 6 -5.95 -8.56 -13.12
CA LYS A 6 -6.36 -7.75 -11.97
C LYS A 6 -5.16 -7.13 -11.23
N ILE A 7 -4.05 -7.88 -11.16
CA ILE A 7 -2.79 -7.40 -10.57
C ILE A 7 -2.18 -6.31 -11.45
N PHE A 8 -2.17 -6.51 -12.76
CA PHE A 8 -1.70 -5.52 -13.71
C PHE A 8 -2.52 -4.22 -13.65
N ASP A 9 -3.84 -4.32 -13.59
CA ASP A 9 -4.74 -3.18 -13.43
C ASP A 9 -4.50 -2.43 -12.12
N PHE A 10 -4.20 -3.16 -11.04
CA PHE A 10 -3.80 -2.56 -9.76
C PHE A 10 -2.52 -1.73 -9.89
N PHE A 11 -1.47 -2.25 -10.51
CA PHE A 11 -0.23 -1.50 -10.76
C PHE A 11 -0.45 -0.30 -11.69
N LYS A 12 -1.33 -0.41 -12.70
CA LYS A 12 -1.65 0.71 -13.58
C LYS A 12 -2.36 1.84 -12.82
N LYS A 13 -3.25 1.48 -11.90
CA LYS A 13 -4.03 2.42 -11.09
C LYS A 13 -3.15 3.31 -10.20
N VAL A 14 -2.03 2.81 -9.67
CA VAL A 14 -1.10 3.69 -8.90
C VAL A 14 -0.44 4.73 -9.79
N GLY A 15 -0.10 4.41 -11.04
CA GLY A 15 0.40 5.39 -12.00
C GLY A 15 -0.61 6.51 -12.28
N ASP A 16 -1.88 6.15 -12.43
CA ASP A 16 -2.97 7.12 -12.64
C ASP A 16 -3.27 7.93 -11.37
N LEU A 17 -3.16 7.32 -10.19
CA LEU A 17 -3.27 8.01 -8.91
C LEU A 17 -2.14 9.04 -8.74
N GLN A 18 -0.90 8.65 -9.07
CA GLN A 18 0.26 9.52 -8.97
C GLN A 18 0.10 10.73 -9.91
N LYS A 19 -0.35 10.53 -11.16
CA LYS A 19 -0.62 11.64 -12.11
C LYS A 19 -1.62 12.66 -11.56
N ARG A 20 -2.64 12.21 -10.81
CA ARG A 20 -3.63 13.12 -10.16
C ARG A 20 -3.00 13.99 -9.06
N HIS A 21 -2.03 13.47 -8.32
CA HIS A 21 -1.34 14.22 -7.27
C HIS A 21 -0.12 15.01 -7.79
N ILE A 22 0.53 14.54 -8.87
CA ILE A 22 1.73 15.09 -9.50
C ILE A 22 1.49 16.46 -10.14
N SER A 23 0.26 16.87 -10.48
CA SER A 23 0.03 18.24 -10.96
C SER A 23 0.55 19.31 -9.99
N LEU A 24 0.80 18.95 -8.72
CA LEU A 24 1.35 19.80 -7.67
C LEU A 24 2.87 19.64 -7.41
N ILE A 25 3.52 18.55 -7.87
CA ILE A 25 4.92 18.17 -7.52
C ILE A 25 5.73 17.77 -8.76
N ARG A 26 5.27 18.11 -9.98
CA ARG A 26 5.90 17.67 -11.24
C ARG A 26 7.36 18.11 -11.42
N TYR A 27 7.83 19.12 -10.70
CA TYR A 27 9.19 19.64 -10.85
C TYR A 27 10.28 18.85 -10.12
N LEU A 28 9.94 17.81 -9.33
CA LEU A 28 10.89 17.18 -8.42
C LEU A 28 11.24 15.71 -8.73
N ILE A 29 10.40 14.95 -9.44
CA ILE A 29 10.67 13.54 -9.75
C ILE A 29 10.10 13.19 -11.14
N GLU A 30 10.95 12.83 -12.10
CA GLU A 30 10.54 12.13 -13.31
C GLU A 30 10.50 10.62 -13.02
N VAL A 31 9.31 10.04 -13.10
CA VAL A 31 9.14 8.58 -13.09
C VAL A 31 8.97 8.15 -14.53
N GLU A 32 9.99 7.52 -15.09
CA GLU A 32 9.95 6.92 -16.41
C GLU A 32 9.38 5.50 -16.31
N VAL A 33 8.34 5.20 -17.09
CA VAL A 33 7.73 3.87 -17.16
C VAL A 33 8.21 3.21 -18.44
N GLU A 34 9.17 2.30 -18.33
CA GLU A 34 9.61 1.48 -19.46
C GLU A 34 8.62 0.34 -19.75
N ASN A 35 8.38 0.08 -21.04
CA ASN A 35 7.48 -0.97 -21.51
C ASN A 35 8.16 -2.34 -21.45
N VAL A 36 8.20 -2.95 -20.26
CA VAL A 36 8.71 -4.32 -20.09
C VAL A 36 7.58 -5.33 -20.32
N THR A 37 7.76 -6.24 -21.29
CA THR A 37 6.75 -7.24 -21.68
C THR A 37 6.66 -8.43 -20.73
N VAL A 38 7.69 -8.65 -19.91
CA VAL A 38 7.78 -9.75 -18.94
C VAL A 38 8.12 -9.17 -17.56
N PRO A 39 7.30 -9.39 -16.52
CA PRO A 39 7.61 -8.88 -15.19
C PRO A 39 8.91 -9.51 -14.66
N PRO A 40 9.85 -8.71 -14.12
CA PRO A 40 11.16 -9.20 -13.69
C PRO A 40 11.08 -10.04 -12.40
N PHE A 41 10.00 -9.90 -11.62
CA PHE A 41 9.79 -10.58 -10.35
C PHE A 41 8.42 -11.25 -10.28
N SER A 42 8.24 -12.14 -9.29
CA SER A 42 6.95 -12.79 -9.06
C SER A 42 5.88 -11.80 -8.57
N ASP A 43 4.62 -12.05 -8.93
CA ASP A 43 3.47 -11.24 -8.51
C ASP A 43 3.39 -11.11 -6.98
N LYS A 44 3.74 -12.18 -6.24
CA LYS A 44 3.77 -12.19 -4.76
C LYS A 44 4.80 -11.20 -4.21
N LEU A 45 6.02 -11.20 -4.75
CA LEU A 45 7.09 -10.29 -4.32
C LEU A 45 6.74 -8.84 -4.68
N MET A 46 6.28 -8.60 -5.91
CA MET A 46 5.91 -7.25 -6.36
C MET A 46 4.78 -6.66 -5.50
N MET A 47 3.74 -7.44 -5.21
CA MET A 47 2.64 -7.01 -4.33
C MET A 47 3.08 -6.81 -2.88
N HIS A 48 4.09 -7.56 -2.42
CA HIS A 48 4.68 -7.35 -1.10
C HIS A 48 5.46 -6.02 -1.02
N CYS A 49 6.28 -5.71 -2.03
CA CYS A 49 6.98 -4.43 -2.11
C CYS A 49 6.00 -3.25 -2.13
N VAL A 50 4.93 -3.31 -2.93
CA VAL A 50 3.91 -2.26 -2.96
C VAL A 50 3.17 -2.12 -1.62
N TYR A 51 2.87 -3.24 -0.96
CA TYR A 51 2.26 -3.20 0.37
C TYR A 51 3.11 -2.43 1.39
N ILE A 52 4.43 -2.69 1.42
CA ILE A 52 5.36 -1.97 2.30
C ILE A 52 5.46 -0.49 1.90
N LEU A 53 5.63 -0.20 0.60
CA LEU A 53 5.75 1.17 0.09
C LEU A 53 4.49 2.01 0.35
N ASN A 54 3.30 1.41 0.26
CA ASN A 54 2.05 2.08 0.64
C ASN A 54 2.03 2.47 2.13
N GLY A 55 2.56 1.61 3.01
CA GLY A 55 2.73 1.93 4.43
C GLY A 55 3.63 3.15 4.64
N PHE A 56 4.78 3.19 3.97
CA PHE A 56 5.67 4.36 4.00
C PHE A 56 5.03 5.61 3.39
N GLY A 57 4.29 5.48 2.28
CA GLY A 57 3.57 6.59 1.66
C GLY A 57 2.52 7.20 2.59
N LEU A 58 1.79 6.36 3.33
CA LEU A 58 0.82 6.83 4.32
C LEU A 58 1.50 7.57 5.48
N VAL A 59 2.63 7.05 5.99
CA VAL A 59 3.42 7.75 7.02
C VAL A 59 3.95 9.09 6.50
N GLY A 60 4.47 9.15 5.28
CA GLY A 60 4.99 10.38 4.67
C GLY A 60 3.91 11.45 4.52
N THR A 61 2.72 11.07 4.05
CA THR A 61 1.57 12.01 3.93
C THR A 61 1.03 12.45 5.29
N GLY A 62 1.01 11.56 6.28
CA GLY A 62 0.65 11.89 7.67
C GLY A 62 1.63 12.86 8.31
N ALA A 63 2.94 12.65 8.15
CA ALA A 63 3.95 13.58 8.61
C ALA A 63 3.81 14.94 7.93
N GLY A 64 3.59 14.97 6.61
CA GLY A 64 3.30 16.18 5.86
C GLY A 64 2.11 16.96 6.44
N ALA A 65 1.03 16.28 6.80
CA ALA A 65 -0.13 16.91 7.42
C ALA A 65 0.16 17.50 8.81
N ILE A 66 0.91 16.77 9.65
CA ILE A 66 1.23 17.18 11.04
C ILE A 66 2.21 18.36 11.06
N PHE A 67 3.23 18.35 10.20
CA PHE A 67 4.26 19.40 10.17
C PHE A 67 3.85 20.62 9.35
N CYS A 68 2.89 20.50 8.43
CA CYS A 68 2.36 21.64 7.71
C CYS A 68 1.23 22.32 8.50
N LEU A 69 1.58 23.32 9.31
CA LEU A 69 0.64 24.19 10.03
C LEU A 69 -0.28 25.03 9.12
N ARG A 70 -0.01 25.01 7.82
CA ARG A 70 -0.85 25.62 6.79
C ARG A 70 -2.05 24.73 6.48
N ASN A 71 -3.26 25.18 6.83
CA ASN A 71 -4.50 24.42 6.68
C ASN A 71 -4.77 23.93 5.25
N ASP A 72 -4.46 24.74 4.23
CA ASP A 72 -4.61 24.39 2.82
C ASP A 72 -3.72 23.19 2.42
N LEU A 73 -2.50 23.14 2.97
CA LEU A 73 -1.53 22.09 2.70
C LEU A 73 -1.78 20.84 3.56
N SER A 74 -2.18 21.02 4.81
CA SER A 74 -2.55 19.93 5.71
C SER A 74 -3.76 19.16 5.16
N MET A 75 -4.82 19.87 4.73
CA MET A 75 -6.00 19.26 4.10
C MET A 75 -5.64 18.50 2.80
N LYS A 76 -4.77 19.06 1.96
CA LYS A 76 -4.28 18.36 0.76
C LYS A 76 -3.53 17.08 1.12
N SER A 77 -2.70 17.10 2.16
CA SER A 77 -1.96 15.93 2.63
C SER A 77 -2.91 14.83 3.13
N PHE A 78 -3.98 15.19 3.84
CA PHE A 78 -5.02 14.24 4.23
C PHE A 78 -5.78 13.63 3.04
N LEU A 79 -6.08 14.42 2.00
CA LEU A 79 -6.72 13.91 0.78
C LEU A 79 -5.84 12.89 0.05
N ILE A 80 -4.53 13.14 -0.03
CA ILE A 80 -3.56 12.18 -0.58
C ILE A 80 -3.50 10.93 0.29
N ALA A 81 -3.42 11.08 1.62
CA ALA A 81 -3.41 9.97 2.56
C ALA A 81 -4.65 9.06 2.40
N LYS A 82 -5.84 9.66 2.22
CA LYS A 82 -7.08 8.93 1.95
C LYS A 82 -6.98 8.08 0.68
N ASP A 83 -6.46 8.64 -0.41
CA ASP A 83 -6.36 7.91 -1.67
C ASP A 83 -5.31 6.79 -1.62
N VAL A 84 -4.17 7.03 -0.96
CA VAL A 84 -3.16 5.98 -0.68
C VAL A 84 -3.75 4.87 0.18
N TYR A 85 -4.53 5.21 1.21
CA TYR A 85 -5.20 4.23 2.08
C TYR A 85 -6.16 3.33 1.30
N LEU A 86 -7.02 3.92 0.46
CA LEU A 86 -7.96 3.14 -0.37
C LEU A 86 -7.22 2.22 -1.35
N TYR A 87 -6.15 2.70 -1.97
CA TYR A 87 -5.30 1.87 -2.83
C TYR A 87 -4.63 0.73 -2.05
N ALA A 88 -4.13 1.00 -0.84
CA ALA A 88 -3.53 -0.01 0.02
C ALA A 88 -4.54 -1.12 0.41
N GLN A 89 -5.79 -0.74 0.71
CA GLN A 89 -6.86 -1.70 1.02
C GLN A 89 -7.14 -2.66 -0.14
N GLU A 90 -7.19 -2.16 -1.38
CA GLU A 90 -7.35 -3.02 -2.56
C GLU A 90 -6.19 -4.01 -2.72
N GLY A 91 -4.96 -3.56 -2.46
CA GLY A 91 -3.77 -4.43 -2.46
C GLY A 91 -3.81 -5.50 -1.38
N ILE A 92 -4.31 -5.15 -0.19
CA ILE A 92 -4.53 -6.10 0.92
C ILE A 92 -5.57 -7.15 0.53
N GLU A 93 -6.69 -6.75 -0.07
CA GLU A 93 -7.74 -7.67 -0.50
C GLU A 93 -7.21 -8.69 -1.53
N ILE A 94 -6.37 -8.25 -2.48
CA ILE A 94 -5.72 -9.15 -3.45
C ILE A 94 -4.80 -10.15 -2.74
N LYS A 95 -3.97 -9.68 -1.80
CA LYS A 95 -3.07 -10.55 -1.03
C LYS A 95 -3.82 -11.57 -0.17
N ILE A 96 -4.93 -11.18 0.46
CA ILE A 96 -5.79 -12.08 1.25
C ILE A 96 -6.41 -13.14 0.33
N LYS A 97 -7.02 -12.74 -0.79
CA LYS A 97 -7.65 -13.66 -1.76
C LYS A 97 -6.68 -14.69 -2.36
N ASN A 98 -5.39 -14.38 -2.35
CA ASN A 98 -4.34 -15.26 -2.85
C ASN A 98 -3.60 -16.03 -1.74
N GLY A 99 -3.97 -15.86 -0.46
CA GLY A 99 -3.27 -16.49 0.65
C GLY A 99 -1.81 -16.06 0.75
N TRP A 100 -1.50 -14.82 0.35
CA TRP A 100 -0.13 -14.27 0.36
C TRP A 100 0.23 -13.56 1.66
N PHE A 101 -0.73 -13.40 2.57
CA PHE A 101 -0.44 -13.02 3.94
C PHE A 101 -0.05 -14.24 4.74
N GLU A 102 1.02 -14.09 5.51
CA GLU A 102 1.37 -15.03 6.56
C GLU A 102 0.42 -14.79 7.73
N GLU A 103 0.11 -15.87 8.45
CA GLU A 103 -0.64 -15.77 9.69
C GLU A 103 0.26 -15.07 10.73
N PRO A 104 -0.20 -13.99 11.37
CA PRO A 104 0.58 -13.37 12.43
C PRO A 104 0.75 -14.37 13.58
N PRO A 105 1.86 -14.32 14.33
CA PRO A 105 2.06 -15.21 15.46
C PRO A 105 0.89 -15.07 16.44
N GLN A 106 0.13 -16.14 16.61
CA GLN A 106 -0.96 -16.17 17.58
C GLN A 106 -0.36 -16.24 18.98
N MET A 107 -0.80 -15.35 19.88
CA MET A 107 -0.46 -15.49 21.28
C MET A 107 -1.20 -16.69 21.84
N GLU A 108 -0.48 -17.59 22.51
CA GLU A 108 -1.13 -18.72 23.17
C GLU A 108 -2.05 -18.23 24.30
N ASP A 109 -3.22 -18.87 24.43
CA ASP A 109 -4.15 -18.60 25.51
C ASP A 109 -3.57 -19.14 26.83
N ARG A 110 -2.82 -18.28 27.52
CA ARG A 110 -2.17 -18.60 28.78
C ARG A 110 -3.16 -19.06 29.86
N ALA A 111 -4.39 -18.54 29.87
CA ALA A 111 -5.40 -18.94 30.85
C ALA A 111 -5.85 -20.39 30.63
N ARG A 112 -6.01 -20.79 29.36
CA ARG A 112 -6.32 -22.19 29.01
C ARG A 112 -5.19 -23.14 29.36
N ILE A 113 -3.93 -22.74 29.17
CA ILE A 113 -2.76 -23.58 29.49
C ILE A 113 -2.64 -23.81 31.00
N ILE A 114 -2.87 -22.77 31.81
CA ILE A 114 -2.80 -22.87 33.28
C ILE A 114 -3.91 -23.77 33.84
N ASN A 115 -5.13 -23.68 33.31
CA ASN A 115 -6.27 -24.45 33.83
C ASN A 115 -6.31 -25.92 33.39
N ASN A 116 -5.66 -26.29 32.27
CA ASN A 116 -5.58 -27.68 31.80
C ASN A 116 -4.38 -28.46 32.38
N GLY A 117 -3.54 -27.81 33.19
CA GLY A 117 -2.36 -28.40 33.83
C GLY A 117 -2.59 -28.94 35.25
N ASN A 118 -3.83 -28.88 35.75
CA ASN A 118 -4.28 -29.47 37.01
C ASN A 118 -5.20 -30.67 36.74
#